data_AF-A0A1C3Z6G7-F1
#
_entry.id   AF-A0A1C3Z6G7-F1
#
_cell.length_a   1.000
_cell.length_b   1.000
_cell.length_c   1.000
_cell.angle_alpha   90.00
_cell.angle_beta   90.00
_cell.angle_gamma   90.00
#
_symmetry.space_group_name_H-M   'P 1'
#
loop_
_entity.id
_entity.type
_entity.pdbx_description
1 polymer ?
#
loop_
_entity_poly.entity_id
_entity_poly.type
_entity_poly.pdbx_seq_one_letter_code
_entity_poly.pdbx_strand_id
1 'polypeptide(L)'
;MLWFKNAIIYQLNNDTLLNKDAIEKALKSHPFTPCGNLDTTKMGWVSPYHDNNQEDFIVDMQGHLLLRIKKETKILPAPVIKQALLEKIDKQEQALSRKLTKNEKATLKDEVMIDLMPRAFSKYNHYWLWLDTNNKRIVVDCSSFKQSEDILAILRKELGSLALTPLSIDKPLEQIMTTWVKENLNFPPFILGDQAELKDPLEGNGIISCKNQEITSDEMRVHFDSGKWITKIKIIDERGVSFIVNSDLTFKRIKFDSVILDENEDIGSDEFDKRLEADFFIMANSLANTINDFYITINKMI
;
A
#
# COMPACT_ATOMS: atom_id res chain seq x y z
N MET A 1 -7.66 11.47 5.41
CA MET A 1 -7.48 12.03 4.05
C MET A 1 -7.54 10.87 3.07
N LEU A 2 -8.36 11.01 2.02
CA LEU A 2 -8.70 9.93 1.08
C LEU A 2 -7.63 9.70 0.01
N TRP A 3 -7.07 10.78 -0.55
CA TRP A 3 -6.15 10.76 -1.70
C TRP A 3 -5.05 9.70 -1.57
N PHE A 4 -5.08 8.71 -2.47
CA PHE A 4 -4.17 7.56 -2.45
C PHE A 4 -2.74 8.05 -2.56
N LYS A 5 -1.87 7.58 -1.66
CA LYS A 5 -0.43 7.91 -1.70
C LYS A 5 0.38 6.83 -2.39
N ASN A 6 -0.17 5.63 -2.49
CA ASN A 6 0.41 4.49 -3.17
C ASN A 6 -0.70 3.74 -3.90
N ALA A 7 -0.32 2.94 -4.89
CA ALA A 7 -1.21 2.01 -5.53
C ALA A 7 -0.47 0.69 -5.76
N ILE A 8 -1.01 -0.38 -5.18
CA ILE A 8 -0.72 -1.75 -5.62
C ILE A 8 -1.95 -2.21 -6.38
N ILE A 9 -1.76 -2.52 -7.65
CA ILE A 9 -2.84 -2.73 -8.62
C ILE A 9 -2.94 -4.22 -8.90
N TYR A 10 -4.16 -4.74 -8.86
CA TYR A 10 -4.46 -6.14 -9.12
C TYR A 10 -5.55 -6.26 -10.18
N GLN A 11 -5.31 -7.06 -11.20
CA GLN A 11 -6.31 -7.40 -12.20
C GLN A 11 -7.18 -8.55 -11.71
N LEU A 12 -8.49 -8.46 -11.93
CA LEU A 12 -9.41 -9.57 -11.67
C LEU A 12 -9.37 -10.56 -12.83
N ASN A 13 -9.30 -11.85 -12.51
CA ASN A 13 -9.26 -12.90 -13.52
C ASN A 13 -10.68 -13.33 -13.97
N ASN A 14 -11.71 -13.06 -13.16
CA ASN A 14 -13.11 -13.44 -13.42
C ASN A 14 -14.08 -12.29 -13.13
N ASP A 15 -15.06 -12.09 -14.00
CA ASP A 15 -16.02 -10.97 -13.96
C ASP A 15 -17.04 -11.03 -12.81
N THR A 16 -17.28 -12.20 -12.25
CA THR A 16 -18.34 -12.43 -11.24
C THR A 16 -18.02 -11.89 -9.84
N LEU A 17 -16.81 -11.39 -9.62
CA LEU A 17 -16.29 -10.98 -8.30
C LEU A 17 -16.64 -9.53 -7.91
N LEU A 18 -17.26 -8.77 -8.81
CA LEU A 18 -17.60 -7.35 -8.61
C LEU A 18 -19.11 -7.12 -8.35
N ASN A 19 -19.80 -8.10 -7.79
CA ASN A 19 -21.18 -7.89 -7.34
C ASN A 19 -21.18 -7.07 -6.04
N LYS A 20 -21.71 -5.85 -6.09
CA LYS A 20 -21.78 -4.93 -4.95
C LYS A 20 -22.48 -5.54 -3.73
N ASP A 21 -23.62 -6.20 -3.91
CA ASP A 21 -24.36 -6.82 -2.80
C ASP A 21 -23.56 -7.94 -2.13
N ALA A 22 -22.82 -8.72 -2.92
CA ALA A 22 -21.95 -9.78 -2.40
C ALA A 22 -20.79 -9.18 -1.60
N ILE A 23 -20.17 -8.11 -2.12
CA ILE A 23 -19.12 -7.37 -1.41
C ILE A 23 -19.68 -6.80 -0.13
N GLU A 24 -20.81 -6.10 -0.15
CA GLU A 24 -21.39 -5.47 1.03
C GLU A 24 -21.69 -6.49 2.14
N LYS A 25 -22.25 -7.65 1.78
CA LYS A 25 -22.48 -8.77 2.72
C LYS A 25 -21.16 -9.31 3.29
N ALA A 26 -20.13 -9.44 2.45
CA ALA A 26 -18.80 -9.86 2.88
C ALA A 26 -18.22 -8.89 3.91
N LEU A 27 -18.25 -7.58 3.63
CA LEU A 27 -17.73 -6.55 4.54
C LEU A 27 -18.48 -6.53 5.88
N LYS A 28 -19.81 -6.64 5.84
CA LYS A 28 -20.67 -6.71 7.04
C LYS A 28 -20.43 -7.98 7.89
N SER A 29 -19.85 -9.03 7.32
CA SER A 29 -19.54 -10.28 8.04
C SER A 29 -18.26 -10.20 8.89
N HIS A 30 -17.39 -9.22 8.63
CA HIS A 30 -16.11 -9.07 9.33
C HIS A 30 -15.81 -7.59 9.66
N PRO A 31 -16.71 -6.92 10.42
CA PRO A 31 -16.46 -5.56 10.86
C PRO A 31 -15.25 -5.52 11.80
N PHE A 32 -14.59 -4.36 11.86
CA PHE A 32 -13.49 -4.16 12.78
C PHE A 32 -13.94 -4.36 14.22
N THR A 33 -13.17 -5.18 14.96
CA THR A 33 -13.29 -5.29 16.41
C THR A 33 -11.96 -4.93 17.06
N PRO A 34 -11.94 -4.18 18.17
CA PRO A 34 -10.71 -3.87 18.88
C PRO A 34 -9.97 -5.13 19.36
N CYS A 35 -8.64 -5.00 19.49
CA CYS A 35 -7.79 -6.02 20.10
C CYS A 35 -8.21 -6.25 21.56
N GLY A 36 -8.40 -7.51 21.94
CA GLY A 36 -8.51 -7.94 23.32
C GLY A 36 -7.17 -7.90 24.04
N ASN A 37 -7.16 -8.34 25.29
CA ASN A 37 -6.01 -8.20 26.20
C ASN A 37 -4.75 -8.96 25.75
N LEU A 38 -4.91 -10.03 24.95
CA LEU A 38 -3.80 -10.87 24.46
C LEU A 38 -3.62 -10.75 22.94
N ASP A 39 -4.49 -10.00 22.24
CA ASP A 39 -4.40 -9.85 20.80
C ASP A 39 -3.28 -8.89 20.44
N THR A 40 -2.35 -9.33 19.59
CA THR A 40 -1.25 -8.49 19.12
C THR A 40 -1.64 -7.61 17.93
N THR A 41 -2.58 -8.08 17.10
CA THR A 41 -3.09 -7.34 15.95
C THR A 41 -4.49 -7.81 15.59
N LYS A 42 -5.35 -6.88 15.21
CA LYS A 42 -6.63 -7.14 14.56
C LYS A 42 -6.82 -6.26 13.35
N MET A 43 -7.59 -6.75 12.39
CA MET A 43 -7.90 -6.04 11.16
C MET A 43 -9.31 -6.40 10.71
N GLY A 44 -10.09 -5.40 10.29
CA GLY A 44 -11.47 -5.57 9.83
C GLY A 44 -12.03 -4.30 9.22
N TRP A 45 -13.21 -4.42 8.61
CA TRP A 45 -13.81 -3.36 7.81
C TRP A 45 -14.41 -2.27 8.69
N VAL A 46 -14.32 -1.03 8.21
CA VAL A 46 -14.97 0.15 8.80
C VAL A 46 -15.63 0.94 7.68
N SER A 47 -16.62 1.77 8.02
CA SER A 47 -17.19 2.65 7.02
C SER A 47 -16.14 3.61 6.44
N PRO A 48 -16.15 3.83 5.11
CA PRO A 48 -15.37 4.89 4.47
C PRO A 48 -15.60 6.26 5.10
N TYR A 49 -16.85 6.56 5.46
CA TYR A 49 -17.26 7.84 6.04
C TYR A 49 -16.65 8.02 7.44
N HIS A 50 -17.07 7.20 8.40
CA HIS A 50 -16.63 7.31 9.79
C HIS A 50 -16.51 5.95 10.47
N ASP A 51 -15.46 5.75 11.28
CA ASP A 51 -15.21 4.48 11.99
C ASP A 51 -16.39 4.01 12.87
N ASN A 52 -17.27 4.94 13.30
CA ASN A 52 -18.44 4.64 14.13
C ASN A 52 -19.69 4.27 13.31
N ASN A 53 -19.70 4.54 12.00
CA ASN A 53 -20.77 4.09 11.11
C ASN A 53 -20.55 2.58 10.84
N GLN A 54 -21.57 1.78 11.17
CA GLN A 54 -21.59 0.32 10.99
C GLN A 54 -22.64 -0.13 9.95
N GLU A 55 -23.25 0.81 9.23
CA GLU A 55 -24.30 0.53 8.25
C GLU A 55 -23.73 0.54 6.83
N ASP A 56 -22.88 1.52 6.51
CA ASP A 56 -22.35 1.76 5.17
C ASP A 56 -20.86 1.45 5.06
N PHE A 57 -20.52 0.34 4.40
CA PHE A 57 -19.12 -0.09 4.21
C PHE A 57 -18.56 0.24 2.81
N ILE A 58 -19.37 0.81 1.93
CA ILE A 58 -19.04 1.07 0.53
C ILE A 58 -19.49 2.47 0.17
N VAL A 59 -18.57 3.28 -0.38
CA VAL A 59 -18.93 4.44 -1.21
C VAL A 59 -18.93 3.98 -2.66
N ASP A 60 -20.02 4.21 -3.38
CA ASP A 60 -20.18 3.79 -4.79
C ASP A 60 -20.40 5.01 -5.68
N MET A 61 -19.46 5.25 -6.58
CA MET A 61 -19.46 6.35 -7.53
C MET A 61 -19.26 5.81 -8.95
N GLN A 62 -20.36 5.58 -9.68
CA GLN A 62 -20.36 5.24 -11.11
C GLN A 62 -19.45 4.05 -11.48
N GLY A 63 -19.46 2.97 -10.68
CA GLY A 63 -18.60 1.80 -10.92
C GLY A 63 -17.21 1.90 -10.27
N HIS A 64 -16.99 2.92 -9.44
CA HIS A 64 -15.89 2.95 -8.49
C HIS A 64 -16.42 2.68 -7.10
N LEU A 65 -15.94 1.60 -6.47
CA LEU A 65 -16.31 1.25 -5.10
C LEU A 65 -15.12 1.52 -4.18
N LEU A 66 -15.29 2.37 -3.18
CA LEU A 66 -14.29 2.64 -2.16
C LEU A 66 -14.64 1.90 -0.87
N LEU A 67 -13.65 1.16 -0.38
CA LEU A 67 -13.71 0.42 0.88
C LEU A 67 -12.62 0.93 1.82
N ARG A 68 -12.82 0.71 3.12
CA ARG A 68 -11.85 1.08 4.14
C ARG A 68 -11.67 -0.04 5.16
N ILE A 69 -10.43 -0.38 5.44
CA ILE A 69 -10.07 -1.37 6.44
C ILE A 69 -9.21 -0.73 7.53
N LYS A 70 -9.50 -1.09 8.78
CA LYS A 70 -8.77 -0.61 9.96
C LYS A 70 -7.94 -1.75 10.53
N LYS A 71 -6.68 -1.47 10.84
CA LYS A 71 -5.74 -2.35 11.51
C LYS A 71 -5.36 -1.76 12.86
N GLU A 72 -5.53 -2.52 13.91
CA GLU A 72 -4.99 -2.25 15.23
C GLU A 72 -3.79 -3.15 15.50
N THR A 73 -2.70 -2.59 15.99
CA THR A 73 -1.52 -3.33 16.43
C THR A 73 -1.10 -2.86 17.82
N LYS A 74 -0.94 -3.80 18.76
CA LYS A 74 -0.41 -3.50 20.09
C LYS A 74 1.08 -3.19 20.00
N ILE A 75 1.47 -2.02 20.48
CA ILE A 75 2.86 -1.56 20.55
C ILE A 75 3.46 -2.07 21.85
N LEU A 76 4.28 -3.12 21.72
CA LEU A 76 5.12 -3.60 22.81
C LEU A 76 6.59 -3.58 22.35
N PRO A 77 7.34 -2.49 22.65
CA PRO A 77 8.71 -2.35 22.17
C PRO A 77 9.63 -3.46 22.70
N ALA A 78 10.47 -4.00 21.83
CA ALA A 78 11.43 -5.06 22.20
C ALA A 78 12.32 -4.74 23.42
N PRO A 79 12.78 -3.47 23.64
CA PRO A 79 13.53 -3.12 24.84
C PRO A 79 12.73 -3.34 26.14
N VAL A 80 11.42 -3.06 26.14
CA VAL A 80 10.56 -3.23 27.31
C VAL A 80 10.41 -4.70 27.66
N ILE A 81 10.19 -5.55 26.65
CA ILE A 81 10.12 -7.01 26.82
C ILE A 81 11.44 -7.55 27.37
N LYS A 82 12.57 -7.10 26.79
CA LYS A 82 13.90 -7.54 27.21
C LYS A 82 14.20 -7.17 28.66
N GLN A 83 13.88 -5.95 29.06
CA GLN A 83 14.10 -5.49 30.43
C GLN A 83 13.27 -6.30 31.43
N ALA A 84 11.95 -6.44 31.20
CA ALA A 84 11.07 -7.20 32.08
C ALA A 84 11.47 -8.69 32.17
N LEU A 85 11.94 -9.27 31.06
CA LEU A 85 12.46 -10.63 31.03
C LEU A 85 13.73 -10.78 31.86
N LEU A 86 14.69 -9.86 31.73
CA LEU A 86 15.92 -9.89 32.54
C LEU A 86 15.60 -9.76 34.03
N GLU A 87 14.69 -8.86 34.41
CA GLU A 87 14.26 -8.70 35.81
C GLU A 87 13.62 -9.98 36.38
N LYS A 88 12.79 -10.68 35.60
CA LYS A 88 12.23 -11.99 36.02
C LYS A 88 13.30 -13.08 36.10
N ILE A 89 14.21 -13.15 35.13
CA ILE A 89 15.32 -14.11 35.13
C ILE A 89 16.18 -13.90 36.38
N ASP A 90 16.60 -12.67 36.67
CA ASP A 90 17.46 -12.37 37.81
C ASP A 90 16.80 -12.77 39.14
N LYS A 91 15.51 -12.46 39.30
CA LYS A 91 14.75 -12.86 40.49
C LYS A 91 14.69 -14.39 40.67
N GLN A 92 14.45 -15.13 39.59
CA GLN A 92 14.32 -16.59 39.67
C GLN A 92 15.68 -17.29 39.81
N GLU A 93 16.74 -16.78 39.17
CA GLU A 93 18.10 -17.28 39.35
C GLU A 93 18.61 -17.06 40.78
N GLN A 94 18.30 -15.92 41.39
CA GLN A 94 18.59 -15.65 42.80
C GLN A 94 17.85 -16.63 43.73
N ALA A 95 16.55 -16.86 43.50
CA ALA A 95 15.75 -17.77 44.31
C ALA A 95 16.21 -19.24 44.21
N LEU A 96 16.63 -19.68 43.02
CA LEU A 96 17.07 -21.06 42.78
C LEU A 96 18.57 -21.29 43.01
N SER A 97 19.34 -20.22 43.24
CA SER A 97 20.82 -20.25 43.34
C SER A 97 21.50 -20.96 42.16
N ARG A 98 20.92 -20.86 40.95
CA ARG A 98 21.48 -21.39 39.71
C ARG A 98 21.01 -20.60 38.50
N LYS A 99 21.70 -20.76 37.36
CA LYS A 99 21.26 -20.21 36.08
C LYS A 99 20.03 -20.94 35.54
N LEU A 100 19.15 -20.19 34.87
CA LEU A 100 18.00 -20.76 34.17
C LEU A 100 18.43 -21.36 32.83
N THR A 101 17.83 -22.49 32.50
CA THR A 101 17.94 -23.16 31.22
C THR A 101 17.27 -22.36 30.11
N LYS A 102 17.57 -22.70 28.85
CA LYS A 102 16.97 -22.04 27.68
C LYS A 102 15.43 -22.16 27.67
N ASN A 103 14.90 -23.31 28.08
CA ASN A 103 13.46 -23.56 28.10
C ASN A 103 12.77 -22.72 29.19
N GLU A 104 13.36 -22.63 30.39
CA GLU A 104 12.82 -21.78 31.47
C GLU A 104 12.77 -20.31 31.05
N LYS A 105 13.82 -19.81 30.38
CA LYS A 105 13.85 -18.44 29.85
C LYS A 105 12.80 -18.20 28.75
N ALA A 106 12.48 -19.21 27.95
CA ALA A 106 11.42 -19.12 26.95
C ALA A 106 10.03 -19.02 27.61
N THR A 107 9.75 -19.87 28.61
CA THR A 107 8.51 -19.79 29.40
C THR A 107 8.35 -18.43 30.08
N LEU A 108 9.40 -17.90 30.70
CA LEU A 108 9.37 -16.57 31.31
C LEU A 108 9.09 -15.46 30.29
N LYS A 109 9.59 -15.60 29.06
CA LYS A 109 9.31 -14.63 27.99
C LYS A 109 7.84 -14.61 27.62
N ASP A 110 7.19 -15.78 27.54
CA ASP A 110 5.76 -15.88 27.26
C ASP A 110 4.92 -15.28 28.40
N GLU A 111 5.31 -15.51 29.66
CA GLU A 111 4.67 -14.86 30.81
C GLU A 111 4.83 -13.34 30.78
N VAL A 112 6.04 -12.83 30.48
CA VAL A 112 6.27 -11.39 30.33
C VAL A 112 5.38 -10.82 29.23
N MET A 113 5.17 -11.55 28.13
CA MET A 113 4.26 -11.13 27.08
C MET A 113 2.82 -11.03 27.60
N ILE A 114 2.33 -12.04 28.31
CA ILE A 114 0.99 -12.07 28.91
C ILE A 114 0.80 -10.91 29.92
N ASP A 115 1.81 -10.62 30.73
CA ASP A 115 1.78 -9.56 31.73
C ASP A 115 1.78 -8.15 31.13
N LEU A 116 2.54 -7.97 30.04
CA LEU A 116 2.74 -6.65 29.42
C LEU A 116 1.70 -6.33 28.34
N MET A 117 1.15 -7.33 27.65
CA MET A 117 0.20 -7.14 26.55
C MET A 117 -1.04 -6.30 26.91
N PRO A 118 -1.70 -6.49 28.08
CA PRO A 118 -2.83 -5.67 28.49
C PRO A 118 -2.48 -4.18 28.66
N ARG A 119 -1.19 -3.86 28.86
CA ARG A 119 -0.68 -2.49 29.05
C ARG A 119 -0.15 -1.87 27.76
N ALA A 120 -0.07 -2.66 26.68
CA ALA A 120 0.45 -2.19 25.41
C ALA A 120 -0.51 -1.17 24.77
N PHE A 121 0.05 -0.04 24.33
CA PHE A 121 -0.70 0.97 23.60
C PHE A 121 -1.10 0.44 22.22
N SER A 122 -2.24 0.91 21.71
CA SER A 122 -2.70 0.55 20.36
C SER A 122 -2.21 1.56 19.32
N LYS A 123 -1.66 1.05 18.21
CA LYS A 123 -1.46 1.80 16.98
C LYS A 123 -2.57 1.46 16.01
N TYR A 124 -3.21 2.48 15.45
CA TYR A 124 -4.22 2.30 14.40
C TYR A 124 -3.67 2.76 13.06
N ASN A 125 -3.87 1.92 12.05
CA ASN A 125 -3.65 2.25 10.65
C ASN A 125 -4.96 2.02 9.89
N HIS A 126 -5.22 2.84 8.89
CA HIS A 126 -6.30 2.63 7.93
C HIS A 126 -5.71 2.45 6.55
N TYR A 127 -6.37 1.64 5.74
CA TYR A 127 -6.02 1.45 4.34
C TYR A 127 -7.28 1.58 3.50
N TRP A 128 -7.13 2.26 2.36
CA TRP A 128 -8.18 2.39 1.37
C TRP A 128 -8.02 1.32 0.30
N LEU A 129 -9.14 0.77 -0.14
CA LEU A 129 -9.20 -0.10 -1.29
C LEU A 129 -10.20 0.48 -2.26
N TRP A 130 -9.83 0.54 -3.53
CA TRP A 130 -10.67 1.01 -4.60
C TRP A 130 -10.87 -0.14 -5.60
N LEU A 131 -12.12 -0.53 -5.79
CA LEU A 131 -12.52 -1.49 -6.82
C LEU A 131 -13.03 -0.68 -8.00
N ASP A 132 -12.35 -0.85 -9.13
CA ASP A 132 -12.69 -0.22 -10.39
C ASP A 132 -13.41 -1.28 -11.24
N THR A 133 -14.76 -1.22 -11.24
CA THR A 133 -15.56 -2.24 -11.94
C THR A 133 -15.47 -2.12 -13.45
N ASN A 134 -15.19 -0.90 -13.94
CA ASN A 134 -15.08 -0.60 -15.36
C ASN A 134 -13.81 -1.23 -15.95
N ASN A 135 -12.68 -1.13 -15.24
CA ASN A 135 -11.40 -1.73 -15.67
C ASN A 135 -11.12 -3.10 -15.02
N LYS A 136 -12.05 -3.63 -14.23
CA LYS A 136 -11.99 -4.94 -13.57
C LYS A 136 -10.73 -5.13 -12.72
N ARG A 137 -10.43 -4.16 -11.87
CA ARG A 137 -9.22 -4.18 -11.02
C ARG A 137 -9.51 -3.75 -9.59
N ILE A 138 -8.61 -4.13 -8.70
CA ILE A 138 -8.59 -3.67 -7.31
C ILE A 138 -7.27 -2.93 -7.08
N VAL A 139 -7.36 -1.73 -6.51
CA VAL A 139 -6.22 -0.90 -6.15
C VAL A 139 -6.18 -0.74 -4.63
N VAL A 140 -5.05 -1.05 -4.00
CA VAL A 140 -4.86 -0.94 -2.55
C VAL A 140 -3.86 0.18 -2.24
N ASP A 141 -4.27 1.17 -1.43
CA ASP A 141 -3.38 2.24 -0.97
C ASP A 141 -2.48 1.73 0.17
N CYS A 142 -1.40 1.05 -0.21
CA CYS A 142 -0.38 0.65 0.74
C CYS A 142 1.03 0.58 0.12
N SER A 143 2.03 0.58 0.99
CA SER A 143 3.43 0.66 0.56
C SER A 143 4.06 -0.69 0.20
N SER A 144 3.43 -1.84 0.47
CA SER A 144 4.05 -3.16 0.26
C SER A 144 3.04 -4.23 -0.12
N PHE A 145 3.43 -5.15 -1.02
CA PHE A 145 2.62 -6.32 -1.39
C PHE A 145 2.16 -7.13 -0.19
N LYS A 146 3.03 -7.36 0.81
CA LYS A 146 2.65 -8.08 2.03
C LYS A 146 1.40 -7.50 2.70
N GLN A 147 1.40 -6.18 2.93
CA GLN A 147 0.26 -5.51 3.55
C GLN A 147 -0.99 -5.52 2.66
N SER A 148 -0.81 -5.45 1.33
CA SER A 148 -1.92 -5.60 0.38
C SER A 148 -2.52 -7.01 0.41
N GLU A 149 -1.69 -8.05 0.35
CA GLU A 149 -2.13 -9.44 0.43
C GLU A 149 -2.80 -9.76 1.76
N ASP A 150 -2.29 -9.23 2.89
CA ASP A 150 -2.94 -9.40 4.19
C ASP A 150 -4.38 -8.84 4.19
N ILE A 151 -4.61 -7.72 3.49
CA ILE A 151 -5.92 -7.09 3.34
C ILE A 151 -6.80 -7.89 2.36
N LEU A 152 -6.26 -8.23 1.19
CA LEU A 152 -6.98 -8.99 0.16
C LEU A 152 -7.32 -10.41 0.63
N ALA A 153 -6.54 -10.99 1.55
CA ALA A 153 -6.84 -12.27 2.18
C ALA A 153 -8.11 -12.22 3.03
N ILE A 154 -8.37 -11.10 3.72
CA ILE A 154 -9.60 -10.87 4.47
C ILE A 154 -10.79 -10.83 3.51
N LEU A 155 -10.71 -9.98 2.47
CA LEU A 155 -11.75 -9.88 1.44
C LEU A 155 -12.01 -11.23 0.73
N ARG A 156 -10.95 -11.95 0.39
CA ARG A 156 -11.02 -13.28 -0.25
C ARG A 156 -11.70 -14.31 0.64
N LYS A 157 -11.43 -14.29 1.94
CA LYS A 157 -12.05 -15.19 2.91
C LYS A 157 -13.56 -14.95 3.00
N GLU A 158 -13.99 -13.70 3.02
CA GLU A 158 -15.40 -13.33 3.15
C GLU A 158 -16.20 -13.56 1.88
N LEU A 159 -15.61 -13.28 0.72
CA LEU A 159 -16.21 -13.60 -0.58
C LEU A 159 -16.17 -15.10 -0.91
N GLY A 160 -15.39 -15.90 -0.17
CA GLY A 160 -15.16 -17.32 -0.40
C GLY A 160 -14.21 -17.63 -1.58
N SER A 161 -14.24 -16.80 -2.63
CA SER A 161 -13.27 -16.82 -3.72
C SER A 161 -12.97 -15.40 -4.19
N LEU A 162 -11.70 -15.12 -4.49
CA LEU A 162 -11.27 -13.85 -5.09
C LEU A 162 -9.99 -14.13 -5.88
N ALA A 163 -10.16 -14.38 -7.18
CA ALA A 163 -9.08 -14.66 -8.12
C ALA A 163 -8.58 -13.35 -8.73
N LEU A 164 -7.40 -12.93 -8.27
CA LEU A 164 -6.74 -11.71 -8.71
C LEU A 164 -5.25 -11.98 -8.92
N THR A 165 -4.62 -11.20 -9.79
CA THR A 165 -3.19 -11.22 -10.03
C THR A 165 -2.64 -9.80 -9.96
N PRO A 166 -1.45 -9.58 -9.37
CA PRO A 166 -0.78 -8.30 -9.49
C PRO A 166 -0.68 -7.87 -10.96
N LEU A 167 -0.91 -6.59 -11.23
CA LEU A 167 -0.69 -6.05 -12.57
C LEU A 167 0.77 -6.29 -12.97
N SER A 168 0.96 -6.93 -14.11
CA SER A 168 2.26 -7.34 -14.61
C SER A 168 2.32 -7.14 -16.12
N ILE A 169 3.54 -7.14 -16.66
CA ILE A 169 3.82 -7.07 -18.09
C ILE A 169 4.80 -8.19 -18.47
N ASP A 170 4.79 -8.58 -19.74
CA ASP A 170 5.58 -9.74 -20.21
C ASP A 170 7.09 -9.48 -20.20
N LYS A 171 7.51 -8.25 -20.48
CA LYS A 171 8.92 -7.86 -20.45
C LYS A 171 9.32 -7.22 -19.11
N PRO A 172 10.57 -7.40 -18.65
CA PRO A 172 11.05 -6.72 -17.45
C PRO A 172 10.90 -5.21 -17.54
N LEU A 173 10.16 -4.61 -16.61
CA LEU A 173 9.90 -3.16 -16.62
C LEU A 173 11.20 -2.36 -16.47
N GLU A 174 12.20 -2.91 -15.77
CA GLU A 174 13.52 -2.30 -15.63
C GLU A 174 14.15 -1.99 -16.98
N GLN A 175 14.04 -2.91 -17.95
CA GLN A 175 14.59 -2.74 -19.29
C GLN A 175 13.83 -1.68 -20.07
N ILE A 176 12.49 -1.69 -19.96
CA ILE A 176 11.62 -0.70 -20.61
C ILE A 176 11.92 0.70 -20.09
N MET A 177 11.94 0.89 -18.77
CA MET A 177 12.24 2.18 -18.14
C MET A 177 13.64 2.67 -18.50
N THR A 178 14.63 1.77 -18.49
CA THR A 178 16.01 2.13 -18.87
C THR A 178 16.08 2.59 -20.33
N THR A 179 15.39 1.90 -21.24
CA THR A 179 15.33 2.27 -22.66
C THR A 179 14.61 3.61 -22.85
N TRP A 180 13.49 3.82 -22.15
CA TRP A 180 12.74 5.07 -22.19
C TRP A 180 13.64 6.27 -21.86
N VAL A 181 14.41 6.17 -20.77
CA VAL A 181 15.33 7.25 -20.36
C VAL A 181 16.54 7.36 -21.28
N LYS A 182 17.18 6.24 -21.63
CA LYS A 182 18.41 6.23 -22.43
C LYS A 182 18.21 6.83 -23.82
N GLU A 183 17.13 6.44 -24.48
CA GLU A 183 16.77 6.89 -25.83
C GLU A 183 15.96 8.21 -25.81
N ASN A 184 15.67 8.76 -24.61
CA ASN A 184 14.87 9.96 -24.42
C ASN A 184 13.54 9.93 -25.20
N LEU A 185 12.83 8.81 -25.08
CA LEU A 185 11.60 8.59 -25.83
C LEU A 185 10.47 9.47 -25.29
N ASN A 186 9.71 10.09 -26.19
CA ASN A 186 8.59 10.94 -25.82
C ASN A 186 7.26 10.16 -25.94
N PHE A 187 6.52 10.08 -24.84
CA PHE A 187 5.22 9.40 -24.78
C PHE A 187 4.18 10.22 -24.02
N PRO A 188 3.58 11.25 -24.67
CA PRO A 188 2.49 12.01 -24.05
C PRO A 188 1.34 11.09 -23.62
N PRO A 189 0.71 11.34 -22.46
CA PRO A 189 0.88 12.51 -21.58
C PRO A 189 1.97 12.34 -20.51
N PHE A 190 2.83 11.32 -20.61
CA PHE A 190 3.82 11.01 -19.57
C PHE A 190 5.16 11.68 -19.82
N ILE A 191 5.60 12.43 -18.82
CA ILE A 191 6.89 13.10 -18.78
C ILE A 191 7.79 12.42 -17.74
N LEU A 192 9.04 12.23 -18.11
CA LEU A 192 10.08 11.75 -17.22
C LEU A 192 10.40 12.82 -16.16
N GLY A 193 10.28 12.45 -14.88
CA GLY A 193 10.58 13.33 -13.76
C GLY A 193 12.07 13.41 -13.41
N ASP A 194 12.36 14.04 -12.29
CA ASP A 194 13.71 14.35 -11.81
C ASP A 194 14.24 13.39 -10.73
N GLN A 195 13.67 12.19 -10.65
CA GLN A 195 14.03 11.18 -9.64
C GLN A 195 14.06 9.78 -10.24
N ALA A 196 15.15 9.05 -9.98
CA ALA A 196 15.31 7.66 -10.37
C ALA A 196 16.15 6.85 -9.36
N GLU A 197 15.98 5.53 -9.33
CA GLU A 197 16.83 4.58 -8.63
C GLU A 197 17.36 3.56 -9.63
N LEU A 198 18.68 3.41 -9.71
CA LEU A 198 19.36 2.48 -10.60
C LEU A 198 20.01 1.37 -9.77
N LYS A 199 20.00 0.14 -10.29
CA LYS A 199 20.66 -1.01 -9.67
C LYS A 199 21.47 -1.81 -10.68
N ASP A 200 22.55 -2.40 -10.18
CA ASP A 200 23.29 -3.42 -10.90
C ASP A 200 22.52 -4.76 -10.86
N PRO A 201 22.20 -5.38 -12.01
CA PRO A 201 21.53 -6.68 -12.04
C PRO A 201 22.44 -7.86 -11.65
N LEU A 202 23.77 -7.71 -11.72
CA LEU A 202 24.73 -8.81 -11.62
C LEU A 202 25.76 -8.52 -10.51
N GLU A 203 25.37 -8.81 -9.27
CA GLU A 203 26.19 -8.79 -8.05
C GLU A 203 26.61 -7.41 -7.48
N GLY A 204 26.59 -7.31 -6.15
CA GLY A 204 27.06 -6.13 -5.40
C GLY A 204 25.97 -5.19 -4.86
N ASN A 205 24.70 -5.34 -5.27
CA ASN A 205 23.58 -4.48 -4.84
C ASN A 205 23.93 -2.97 -4.91
N GLY A 206 24.74 -2.58 -5.89
CA GLY A 206 25.07 -1.17 -6.10
C GLY A 206 23.79 -0.41 -6.40
N ILE A 207 23.38 0.49 -5.50
CA ILE A 207 22.18 1.32 -5.65
C ILE A 207 22.62 2.77 -5.83
N ILE A 208 22.18 3.40 -6.92
CA ILE A 208 22.31 4.84 -7.14
C ILE A 208 20.91 5.43 -7.05
N SER A 209 20.72 6.42 -6.18
CA SER A 209 19.46 7.16 -6.09
C SER A 209 19.69 8.62 -6.45
N CYS A 210 19.03 9.07 -7.51
CA CYS A 210 19.08 10.45 -7.99
C CYS A 210 17.78 11.17 -7.61
N LYS A 211 17.89 12.41 -7.15
CA LYS A 211 16.75 13.28 -6.83
C LYS A 211 17.07 14.69 -7.27
N ASN A 212 16.08 15.39 -7.83
CA ASN A 212 16.24 16.72 -8.41
C ASN A 212 17.36 16.74 -9.47
N GLN A 213 17.45 15.66 -10.26
CA GLN A 213 18.46 15.47 -11.30
C GLN A 213 17.76 15.20 -12.63
N GLU A 214 18.25 15.80 -13.71
CA GLU A 214 17.81 15.47 -15.05
C GLU A 214 18.24 14.03 -15.40
N ILE A 215 17.27 13.12 -15.43
CA ILE A 215 17.54 11.68 -15.60
C ILE A 215 17.97 11.31 -17.03
N THR A 216 17.70 12.18 -18.00
CA THR A 216 18.05 12.05 -19.43
C THR A 216 19.43 12.60 -19.77
N SER A 217 20.16 13.12 -18.78
CA SER A 217 21.49 13.71 -18.96
C SER A 217 22.58 12.70 -19.35
N ASP A 218 23.67 13.19 -19.94
CA ASP A 218 24.83 12.36 -20.31
C ASP A 218 25.50 11.70 -19.10
N GLU A 219 25.43 12.32 -17.92
CA GLU A 219 25.92 11.74 -16.66
C GLU A 219 25.20 10.42 -16.35
N MET A 220 23.89 10.36 -16.59
CA MET A 220 23.08 9.17 -16.36
C MET A 220 23.35 8.09 -17.41
N ARG A 221 23.66 8.48 -18.65
CA ARG A 221 24.00 7.54 -19.73
C ARG A 221 25.20 6.65 -19.37
N VAL A 222 26.22 7.22 -18.72
CA VAL A 222 27.38 6.46 -18.24
C VAL A 222 26.97 5.32 -17.30
N HIS A 223 25.95 5.52 -16.45
CA HIS A 223 25.45 4.47 -15.58
C HIS A 223 24.73 3.37 -16.34
N PHE A 224 23.92 3.70 -17.34
CA PHE A 224 23.24 2.72 -18.18
C PHE A 224 24.23 1.91 -19.02
N ASP A 225 25.25 2.56 -19.59
CA ASP A 225 26.32 1.90 -20.34
C ASP A 225 27.20 1.02 -19.45
N SER A 226 27.30 1.33 -18.15
CA SER A 226 27.92 0.46 -17.14
C SER A 226 27.06 -0.75 -16.73
N GLY A 227 25.91 -0.96 -17.36
CA GLY A 227 25.03 -2.11 -17.14
C GLY A 227 23.98 -1.94 -16.05
N LYS A 228 23.80 -0.74 -15.47
CA LYS A 228 22.79 -0.49 -14.43
C LYS A 228 21.42 -0.28 -15.06
N TRP A 229 20.39 -0.83 -14.41
CA TRP A 229 19.00 -0.68 -14.85
C TRP A 229 18.21 0.19 -13.88
N ILE A 230 17.28 0.96 -14.43
CA ILE A 230 16.31 1.72 -13.64
C ILE A 230 15.36 0.74 -12.95
N THR A 231 15.21 0.89 -11.64
CA THR A 231 14.29 0.11 -10.81
C THR A 231 13.17 0.95 -10.24
N LYS A 232 13.35 2.28 -10.20
CA LYS A 232 12.31 3.25 -9.87
C LYS A 232 12.50 4.51 -10.69
N ILE A 233 11.41 5.13 -11.12
CA ILE A 233 11.44 6.39 -11.84
C ILE A 233 10.21 7.23 -11.50
N LYS A 234 10.40 8.54 -11.34
CA LYS A 234 9.31 9.49 -11.19
C LYS A 234 8.73 9.79 -12.57
N ILE A 235 7.42 9.65 -12.68
CA ILE A 235 6.63 9.97 -13.85
C ILE A 235 5.66 11.09 -13.49
N ILE A 236 5.49 12.03 -14.40
CA ILE A 236 4.53 13.11 -14.32
C ILE A 236 3.53 12.89 -15.46
N ASP A 237 2.27 12.68 -15.12
CA ASP A 237 1.16 12.75 -16.05
C ASP A 237 0.71 14.21 -16.14
N GLU A 238 0.74 14.78 -17.35
CA GLU A 238 0.35 16.17 -17.61
C GLU A 238 -1.08 16.51 -17.15
N ARG A 239 -1.91 15.51 -16.88
CA ARG A 239 -3.24 15.67 -16.29
C ARG A 239 -3.23 16.00 -14.80
N GLY A 240 -2.06 16.17 -14.19
CA GLY A 240 -1.90 16.61 -12.80
C GLY A 240 -1.70 15.48 -11.80
N VAL A 241 -1.22 14.31 -12.25
CA VAL A 241 -0.87 13.18 -11.37
C VAL A 241 0.62 12.91 -11.49
N SER A 242 1.35 12.87 -10.38
CA SER A 242 2.75 12.45 -10.36
C SER A 242 2.98 11.29 -9.40
N PHE A 243 3.83 10.35 -9.79
CA PHE A 243 4.09 9.14 -9.02
C PHE A 243 5.48 8.60 -9.30
N ILE A 244 5.97 7.73 -8.41
CA ILE A 244 7.15 6.91 -8.66
C ILE A 244 6.65 5.51 -9.02
N VAL A 245 6.96 5.05 -10.23
CA VAL A 245 6.74 3.66 -10.62
C VAL A 245 7.97 2.84 -10.25
N ASN A 246 7.73 1.72 -9.59
CA ASN A 246 8.76 0.71 -9.30
C ASN A 246 8.73 -0.39 -10.36
N SER A 247 9.80 -1.18 -10.45
CA SER A 247 9.87 -2.28 -11.42
C SER A 247 8.82 -3.39 -11.26
N ASP A 248 8.20 -3.48 -10.08
CA ASP A 248 7.07 -4.36 -9.77
C ASP A 248 5.69 -3.74 -10.14
N LEU A 249 5.69 -2.68 -10.96
CA LEU A 249 4.52 -1.88 -11.35
C LEU A 249 3.73 -1.24 -10.20
N THR A 250 4.29 -1.20 -9.00
CA THR A 250 3.67 -0.43 -7.92
C THR A 250 3.89 1.06 -8.08
N PHE A 251 2.86 1.85 -7.84
CA PHE A 251 2.97 3.31 -7.83
C PHE A 251 3.15 3.77 -6.39
N LYS A 252 4.15 4.62 -6.15
CA LYS A 252 4.50 5.15 -4.83
C LYS A 252 4.52 6.68 -4.87
N ARG A 253 4.24 7.29 -3.72
CA ARG A 253 4.25 8.76 -3.57
C ARG A 253 3.41 9.46 -4.63
N ILE A 254 2.22 8.90 -4.90
CA ILE A 254 1.23 9.52 -5.77
C ILE A 254 0.90 10.90 -5.19
N LYS A 255 0.91 11.90 -6.04
CA LYS A 255 0.50 13.27 -5.75
C LYS A 255 -0.43 13.74 -6.85
N PHE A 256 -1.42 14.52 -6.43
CA PHE A 256 -2.34 15.21 -7.31
C PHE A 256 -2.04 16.69 -7.22
N ASP A 257 -2.08 17.39 -8.34
CA ASP A 257 -1.87 18.82 -8.41
C ASP A 257 -3.02 19.57 -7.74
N SER A 258 -2.77 20.80 -7.30
CA SER A 258 -3.75 21.60 -6.57
C SER A 258 -5.05 21.79 -7.36
N VAL A 259 -4.96 21.96 -8.68
CA VAL A 259 -6.14 22.08 -9.55
C VAL A 259 -7.12 20.91 -9.38
N ILE A 260 -6.63 19.70 -9.16
CA ILE A 260 -7.46 18.50 -8.92
C ILE A 260 -7.99 18.50 -7.47
N LEU A 261 -7.13 18.84 -6.51
CA LEU A 261 -7.46 18.81 -5.09
C LEU A 261 -8.50 19.90 -4.71
N ASP A 262 -8.44 21.02 -5.41
CA ASP A 262 -9.20 22.24 -5.11
C ASP A 262 -10.57 22.23 -5.82
N GLU A 263 -10.83 21.28 -6.74
CA GLU A 263 -12.05 21.22 -7.57
C GLU A 263 -13.35 21.19 -6.75
N ASN A 264 -13.31 20.64 -5.53
CA ASN A 264 -14.46 20.55 -4.63
C ASN A 264 -14.36 21.48 -3.40
N GLU A 265 -13.45 22.47 -3.37
CA GLU A 265 -13.26 23.38 -2.22
C GLU A 265 -14.51 24.13 -1.78
N ASP A 266 -15.46 24.31 -2.68
CA ASP A 266 -16.75 24.94 -2.37
C ASP A 266 -17.67 24.05 -1.50
N ILE A 267 -17.39 22.75 -1.36
CA ILE A 267 -18.13 21.86 -0.47
C ILE A 267 -17.77 22.18 0.99
N GLY A 268 -18.77 22.57 1.78
CA GLY A 268 -18.61 22.94 3.18
C GLY A 268 -17.97 21.84 4.03
N SER A 269 -17.15 22.24 5.01
CA SER A 269 -16.44 21.29 5.90
C SER A 269 -17.36 20.40 6.76
N ASP A 270 -18.62 20.82 6.92
CA ASP A 270 -19.69 20.10 7.59
C ASP A 270 -20.35 19.04 6.71
N GLU A 271 -20.11 19.06 5.39
CA GLU A 271 -20.63 18.10 4.41
C GLU A 271 -19.59 17.01 4.08
N PHE A 272 -19.00 16.42 5.12
CA PHE A 272 -17.89 15.46 5.00
C PHE A 272 -18.20 14.31 4.02
N ASP A 273 -19.38 13.71 4.10
CA ASP A 273 -19.76 12.57 3.26
C ASP A 273 -19.79 12.94 1.77
N LYS A 274 -20.37 14.09 1.44
CA LYS A 274 -20.39 14.61 0.07
C LYS A 274 -19.00 14.96 -0.44
N ARG A 275 -18.16 15.58 0.41
CA ARG A 275 -16.77 15.89 0.07
C ARG A 275 -15.98 14.61 -0.21
N LEU A 276 -16.17 13.57 0.60
CA LEU A 276 -15.52 12.27 0.41
C LEU A 276 -15.93 11.64 -0.93
N GLU A 277 -17.21 11.62 -1.25
CA GLU A 277 -17.76 11.07 -2.51
C GLU A 277 -17.22 11.82 -3.73
N ALA A 278 -17.26 13.15 -3.70
CA ALA A 278 -16.80 14.00 -4.80
C ALA A 278 -15.28 13.86 -5.02
N ASP A 279 -14.47 13.93 -3.95
CA ASP A 279 -13.02 13.75 -4.04
C ASP A 279 -12.67 12.33 -4.49
N PHE A 280 -13.41 11.31 -4.03
CA PHE A 280 -13.21 9.93 -4.46
C PHE A 280 -13.43 9.77 -5.96
N PHE A 281 -14.52 10.33 -6.48
CA PHE A 281 -14.83 10.23 -7.91
C PHE A 281 -13.74 10.88 -8.78
N ILE A 282 -13.27 12.07 -8.41
CA ILE A 282 -12.18 12.76 -9.14
C ILE A 282 -10.88 11.95 -9.07
N MET A 283 -10.50 11.50 -7.87
CA MET A 283 -9.30 10.69 -7.67
C MET A 283 -9.36 9.39 -8.47
N ALA A 284 -10.48 8.66 -8.40
CA ALA A 284 -10.67 7.38 -9.08
C ALA A 284 -10.58 7.55 -10.60
N ASN A 285 -11.26 8.54 -11.18
CA ASN A 285 -11.19 8.79 -12.63
C ASN A 285 -9.78 9.19 -13.08
N SER A 286 -9.14 10.13 -12.37
CA SER A 286 -7.80 10.61 -12.70
C SER A 286 -6.78 9.48 -12.65
N LEU A 287 -6.81 8.68 -11.57
CA LEU A 287 -5.91 7.56 -11.40
C LEU A 287 -6.25 6.42 -12.37
N ALA A 288 -7.52 6.20 -12.70
CA ALA A 288 -7.93 5.18 -13.66
C ALA A 288 -7.34 5.42 -15.04
N ASN A 289 -7.46 6.66 -15.52
CA ASN A 289 -6.91 7.12 -16.79
C ASN A 289 -5.39 7.05 -16.78
N THR A 290 -4.75 7.49 -15.70
CA THR A 290 -3.30 7.40 -15.50
C THR A 290 -2.82 5.95 -15.63
N ILE A 291 -3.43 5.01 -14.89
CA ILE A 291 -3.01 3.60 -14.90
C ILE A 291 -3.22 2.98 -16.28
N ASN A 292 -4.37 3.21 -16.92
CA ASN A 292 -4.70 2.64 -18.22
C ASN A 292 -3.71 3.10 -19.30
N ASP A 293 -3.50 4.40 -19.40
CA ASP A 293 -2.62 4.97 -20.43
C ASP A 293 -1.17 4.62 -20.15
N PHE A 294 -0.76 4.57 -18.87
CA PHE A 294 0.60 4.17 -18.50
C PHE A 294 0.84 2.71 -18.91
N TYR A 295 -0.11 1.82 -18.61
CA TYR A 295 -0.05 0.42 -18.99
C TYR A 295 0.00 0.24 -20.52
N ILE A 296 -0.80 0.99 -21.28
CA ILE A 296 -0.73 0.97 -22.75
C ILE A 296 0.62 1.47 -23.25
N THR A 297 1.16 2.53 -22.64
CA THR A 297 2.43 3.16 -23.03
C THR A 297 3.60 2.23 -22.84
N ILE A 298 3.73 1.59 -21.67
CA ILE A 298 4.82 0.63 -21.41
C ILE A 298 4.73 -0.59 -22.33
N ASN A 299 3.52 -1.05 -22.68
CA ASN A 299 3.34 -2.17 -23.60
C ASN A 299 3.68 -1.82 -25.06
N LYS A 300 3.65 -0.55 -25.45
CA LYS A 300 4.12 -0.10 -26.79
C LYS A 300 5.64 -0.10 -26.92
N MET A 301 6.37 -0.10 -25.80
CA MET A 301 7.84 -0.12 -25.78
C MET A 301 8.41 -1.55 -25.78
N ILE A 302 7.53 -2.55 -25.68
CA ILE A 302 7.83 -3.98 -25.87
C ILE A 302 7.97 -4.22 -27.37
#